data_AF-A0A5N7VZT4-F1
#
_entry.id   AF-A0A5N7VZT4-F1
#
_cell.length_a   1.000
_cell.length_b   1.000
_cell.length_c   1.000
_cell.angle_alpha   90.00
_cell.angle_beta   90.00
_cell.angle_gamma   90.00
#
_symmetry.space_group_name_H-M   'P 1'
#
loop_
_entity.id
_entity.type
_entity.pdbx_description
1 polymer ?
#
loop_
_entity_poly.entity_id
_entity_poly.type
_entity_poly.pdbx_seq_one_letter_code
_entity_poly.pdbx_strand_id
1 'polypeptide(L)'
;MVIDTRAKLAWPRCAEGMSWNGKTCSGQAEVFSYKQAMTHAAERNKAENLRWRLPRVNELKRLLDRSSKPQGLNPELFPNAPRDWHWTGTAAVNAQRLNTYNYAQVDKSSSISGLSAQQAWAVNTETLQAVPDMGKGNGLLLRLVRPATEAELGPQTSSAP
;
A
#
# COMPACT_ATOMS: atom_id res chain seq x y z
N MET A 1 2.20 -13.06 10.90
CA MET A 1 2.71 -11.81 10.28
C MET A 1 3.86 -12.15 9.34
N VAL A 2 4.26 -11.25 8.45
CA VAL A 2 5.47 -11.35 7.59
C VAL A 2 6.37 -10.16 7.87
N ILE A 3 7.63 -10.40 8.16
CA ILE A 3 8.61 -9.35 8.50
C ILE A 3 9.57 -9.16 7.33
N ASP A 4 9.59 -7.96 6.76
CA ASP A 4 10.63 -7.53 5.82
C ASP A 4 11.78 -6.92 6.63
N THR A 5 12.82 -7.72 6.86
CA THR A 5 14.00 -7.31 7.64
C THR A 5 14.81 -6.21 6.95
N ARG A 6 14.77 -6.13 5.61
CA ARG A 6 15.50 -5.12 4.83
C ARG A 6 14.81 -3.76 4.88
N ALA A 7 13.48 -3.75 4.82
CA ALA A 7 12.69 -2.52 4.97
C ALA A 7 12.39 -2.17 6.44
N LYS A 8 12.64 -3.09 7.37
CA LYS A 8 12.22 -3.02 8.78
C LYS A 8 10.71 -2.80 8.92
N LEU A 9 9.93 -3.51 8.09
CA LEU A 9 8.48 -3.40 8.02
C LEU A 9 7.81 -4.72 8.38
N ALA A 10 6.69 -4.64 9.09
CA ALA A 10 5.84 -5.77 9.40
C ALA A 10 4.53 -5.67 8.61
N TRP A 11 4.17 -6.80 8.00
CA TRP A 11 3.02 -6.94 7.11
C TRP A 11 2.05 -8.00 7.63
N PRO A 12 0.77 -7.68 7.82
CA PRO A 12 -0.26 -8.67 8.03
C PRO A 12 -0.27 -9.68 6.87
N ARG A 13 -0.46 -10.97 7.23
CA ARG A 13 -0.52 -12.04 6.21
C ARG A 13 -1.75 -11.90 5.34
N CYS A 14 -2.84 -11.41 5.89
CA CYS A 14 -4.10 -11.24 5.18
C CYS A 14 -4.36 -9.77 4.84
N ALA A 15 -5.17 -9.55 3.82
CA ALA A 15 -5.75 -8.24 3.55
C ALA A 15 -6.76 -7.89 4.67
N GLU A 16 -7.09 -6.61 4.78
CA GLU A 16 -8.12 -6.17 5.72
C GLU A 16 -9.49 -6.81 5.39
N GLY A 17 -10.28 -7.11 6.42
CA GLY A 17 -11.53 -7.91 6.32
C GLY A 17 -11.33 -9.42 6.41
N MET A 18 -10.09 -9.92 6.26
CA MET A 18 -9.78 -11.34 6.39
C MET A 18 -9.06 -11.67 7.70
N SER A 19 -9.21 -12.93 8.13
CA SER A 19 -8.59 -13.44 9.35
C SER A 19 -7.65 -14.62 9.05
N TRP A 20 -6.51 -14.63 9.74
CA TRP A 20 -5.54 -15.72 9.66
C TRP A 20 -6.00 -16.89 10.54
N ASN A 21 -6.23 -18.07 9.93
CA ASN A 21 -6.69 -19.27 10.67
C ASN A 21 -5.55 -20.17 11.19
N GLY A 22 -4.29 -19.72 11.09
CA GLY A 22 -3.11 -20.52 11.41
C GLY A 22 -2.38 -21.07 10.19
N LYS A 23 -3.09 -21.30 9.07
CA LYS A 23 -2.53 -21.86 7.83
C LYS A 23 -2.73 -20.96 6.61
N THR A 24 -3.90 -20.35 6.48
CA THR A 24 -4.30 -19.55 5.33
C THR A 24 -5.12 -18.33 5.76
N CYS A 25 -5.28 -17.38 4.85
CA CYS A 25 -6.28 -16.33 5.02
C CYS A 25 -7.68 -16.90 4.76
N SER A 26 -8.58 -16.65 5.71
CA SER A 26 -9.98 -17.06 5.69
C SER A 26 -10.90 -15.85 5.80
N GLY A 27 -12.14 -15.99 5.32
CA GLY A 27 -13.08 -14.88 5.18
C GLY A 27 -12.99 -14.21 3.80
N GLN A 28 -13.73 -13.12 3.63
CA GLN A 28 -13.72 -12.32 2.40
C GLN A 28 -12.97 -11.02 2.66
N ALA A 29 -12.14 -10.61 1.70
CA ALA A 29 -11.46 -9.34 1.81
C ALA A 29 -12.44 -8.20 1.62
N GLU A 30 -12.35 -7.19 2.48
CA GLU A 30 -13.15 -6.00 2.38
C GLU A 30 -12.49 -5.01 1.41
N VAL A 31 -13.34 -4.28 0.69
CA VAL A 31 -12.92 -3.20 -0.19
C VAL A 31 -13.24 -1.86 0.46
N PHE A 32 -12.30 -0.94 0.35
CA PHE A 32 -12.38 0.38 0.99
C PHE A 32 -12.25 1.45 -0.09
N SER A 33 -13.03 2.53 0.02
CA SER A 33 -12.66 3.79 -0.63
C SER A 33 -11.36 4.33 -0.02
N TYR A 34 -10.67 5.24 -0.70
CA TYR A 34 -9.41 5.79 -0.19
C TYR A 34 -9.58 6.48 1.17
N LYS A 35 -10.70 7.20 1.37
CA LYS A 35 -11.02 7.85 2.64
C LYS A 35 -11.25 6.82 3.75
N GLN A 36 -12.02 5.78 3.47
CA GLN A 36 -12.26 4.68 4.43
C GLN A 36 -10.94 3.97 4.77
N ALA A 37 -10.08 3.72 3.78
CA ALA A 37 -8.79 3.09 4.01
C ALA A 37 -7.89 3.91 4.95
N MET A 38 -7.85 5.24 4.77
CA MET A 38 -7.12 6.13 5.67
C MET A 38 -7.69 6.12 7.08
N THR A 39 -9.02 6.18 7.22
CA THR A 39 -9.70 6.13 8.53
C THR A 39 -9.42 4.79 9.23
N HIS A 40 -9.59 3.68 8.53
CA HIS A 40 -9.34 2.33 9.04
C HIS A 40 -7.89 2.18 9.55
N ALA A 41 -6.92 2.69 8.79
CA ALA A 41 -5.53 2.69 9.21
C ALA A 41 -5.29 3.50 10.50
N ALA A 42 -5.93 4.66 10.62
CA ALA A 42 -5.82 5.52 11.81
C ALA A 42 -6.48 4.89 13.04
N GLU A 43 -7.66 4.26 12.86
CA GLU A 43 -8.37 3.54 13.91
C GLU A 43 -7.56 2.37 14.42
N ARG A 44 -7.03 1.54 13.51
CA ARG A 44 -6.15 0.42 13.86
C ARG A 44 -4.89 0.88 14.57
N ASN A 45 -4.28 1.97 14.09
CA ASN A 45 -3.14 2.57 14.76
C ASN A 45 -3.48 2.98 16.20
N LYS A 46 -4.63 3.61 16.44
CA LYS A 46 -5.07 4.03 17.76
C LYS A 46 -5.39 2.84 18.68
N ALA A 47 -6.01 1.80 18.13
CA ALA A 47 -6.41 0.61 18.88
C ALA A 47 -5.20 -0.23 19.34
N GLU A 48 -4.21 -0.41 18.47
CA GLU A 48 -3.05 -1.26 18.75
C GLU A 48 -1.82 -0.47 19.22
N ASN A 49 -1.78 0.85 19.02
CA ASN A 49 -0.63 1.72 19.27
C ASN A 49 0.67 1.29 18.54
N LEU A 50 0.52 0.77 17.32
CA LEU A 50 1.62 0.16 16.55
C LEU A 50 2.01 0.92 15.26
N ARG A 51 1.58 2.17 15.09
CA ARG A 51 1.91 3.02 13.93
C ARG A 51 1.47 2.43 12.59
N TRP A 52 0.30 1.79 12.57
CA TRP A 52 -0.33 1.28 11.36
C TRP A 52 -0.60 2.41 10.36
N ARG A 53 -0.28 2.16 9.09
CA ARG A 53 -0.48 3.11 7.99
C ARG A 53 -0.67 2.39 6.66
N LEU A 54 -1.11 3.13 5.65
CA LEU A 54 -1.03 2.66 4.28
C LEU A 54 0.44 2.56 3.84
N PRO A 55 0.79 1.54 3.04
CA PRO A 55 2.13 1.39 2.48
C PRO A 55 2.36 2.41 1.37
N ARG A 56 3.61 2.76 1.14
CA ARG A 56 4.02 3.49 -0.07
C ARG A 56 4.09 2.53 -1.25
N VAL A 57 3.95 3.05 -2.47
CA VAL A 57 4.05 2.27 -3.72
C VAL A 57 5.31 1.39 -3.75
N ASN A 58 6.47 1.95 -3.38
CA ASN A 58 7.74 1.21 -3.39
C ASN A 58 7.81 0.12 -2.31
N GLU A 59 7.18 0.34 -1.15
CA GLU A 59 7.11 -0.66 -0.07
C GLU A 59 6.23 -1.83 -0.50
N LEU A 60 5.06 -1.54 -1.07
CA LEU A 60 4.16 -2.57 -1.57
C LEU A 60 4.75 -3.32 -2.76
N LYS A 61 5.43 -2.64 -3.69
CA LYS A 61 6.14 -3.30 -4.79
C LYS A 61 7.27 -4.21 -4.31
N ARG A 62 7.95 -3.87 -3.22
CA ARG A 62 9.00 -4.72 -2.62
C ARG A 62 8.42 -6.00 -2.00
N LEU A 63 7.17 -5.94 -1.54
CA LEU A 63 6.44 -7.12 -1.07
C LEU A 63 6.14 -8.13 -2.19
N LEU A 64 6.10 -7.65 -3.44
CA LEU A 64 5.79 -8.45 -4.61
C LEU A 64 7.06 -9.11 -5.15
N ASP A 65 6.96 -10.42 -5.37
CA ASP A 65 7.99 -11.27 -5.92
C ASP A 65 7.70 -11.57 -7.40
N ARG A 66 8.56 -11.07 -8.28
CA ARG A 66 8.47 -11.28 -9.74
C ARG A 66 8.84 -12.71 -10.15
N SER A 67 9.59 -13.40 -9.31
CA SER A 67 10.06 -14.77 -9.55
C SER A 67 9.09 -15.82 -9.00
N SER A 68 8.14 -15.41 -8.15
CA SER A 68 7.09 -16.28 -7.64
C SER A 68 6.17 -16.78 -8.76
N LYS A 69 5.61 -17.98 -8.57
CA LYS A 69 4.59 -18.57 -9.45
C LYS A 69 3.33 -18.82 -8.63
N PRO A 70 2.22 -18.08 -8.86
CA PRO A 70 2.06 -16.96 -9.79
C PRO A 70 2.83 -15.70 -9.34
N GLN A 71 3.17 -14.83 -10.29
CA GLN A 71 3.87 -13.57 -10.00
C GLN A 71 3.07 -12.67 -9.04
N GLY A 72 3.76 -11.82 -8.29
CA GLY A 72 3.12 -10.92 -7.32
C GLY A 72 3.33 -11.33 -5.89
N LEU A 73 2.27 -11.44 -5.10
CA LEU A 73 2.38 -11.91 -3.72
C LEU A 73 2.89 -13.35 -3.67
N ASN A 74 4.01 -13.60 -2.98
CA ASN A 74 4.51 -14.96 -2.81
C ASN A 74 3.44 -15.81 -2.09
N PRO A 75 2.94 -16.90 -2.71
CA PRO A 75 1.85 -17.72 -2.17
C PRO A 75 2.23 -18.48 -0.89
N GLU A 76 3.53 -18.73 -0.66
CA GLU A 76 4.01 -19.35 0.58
C GLU A 76 3.93 -18.38 1.76
N LEU A 77 4.22 -17.10 1.52
CA LEU A 77 4.15 -16.05 2.54
C LEU A 77 2.72 -15.55 2.76
N PHE A 78 1.91 -15.55 1.69
CA PHE A 78 0.55 -14.99 1.66
C PHE A 78 -0.46 -15.97 1.08
N PRO A 79 -0.67 -17.13 1.71
CA PRO A 79 -1.57 -18.15 1.17
C PRO A 79 -3.03 -17.68 1.24
N ASN A 80 -3.71 -17.81 0.09
CA ASN A 80 -5.09 -17.35 -0.11
C ASN A 80 -5.30 -15.84 0.15
N ALA A 81 -4.25 -15.03 0.02
CA ALA A 81 -4.42 -13.57 0.04
C ALA A 81 -4.97 -13.09 -1.31
N PRO A 82 -5.93 -12.13 -1.31
CA PRO A 82 -6.51 -11.61 -2.53
C PRO A 82 -5.44 -10.89 -3.37
N ARG A 83 -5.51 -11.07 -4.69
CA ARG A 83 -4.58 -10.50 -5.65
C ARG A 83 -5.36 -9.58 -6.57
N ASP A 84 -5.28 -8.28 -6.32
CA ASP A 84 -5.95 -7.25 -7.10
C ASP A 84 -5.36 -5.88 -6.74
N TRP A 85 -6.03 -4.80 -7.11
CA TRP A 85 -5.72 -3.43 -6.73
C TRP A 85 -5.79 -3.20 -5.22
N HIS A 86 -4.69 -2.64 -4.70
CA HIS A 86 -4.55 -2.24 -3.32
C HIS A 86 -4.22 -0.75 -3.20
N TRP A 87 -4.83 -0.08 -2.22
CA TRP A 87 -4.53 1.30 -1.92
C TRP A 87 -3.12 1.49 -1.37
N THR A 88 -2.47 2.61 -1.76
CA THR A 88 -1.20 3.05 -1.19
C THR A 88 -1.31 4.48 -0.65
N GLY A 89 -0.55 4.78 0.40
CA GLY A 89 -0.47 6.09 1.04
C GLY A 89 0.56 7.01 0.41
N THR A 90 1.09 6.66 -0.77
CA THR A 90 1.94 7.58 -1.54
C THR A 90 1.06 8.73 -2.01
N ALA A 91 1.46 9.96 -1.67
CA ALA A 91 0.76 11.14 -2.16
C ALA A 91 0.72 11.10 -3.69
N ALA A 92 -0.47 11.26 -4.27
CA ALA A 92 -0.62 11.55 -5.69
C ALA A 92 -0.05 12.94 -5.92
N VAL A 93 1.27 13.02 -6.15
CA VAL A 93 1.89 14.24 -6.63
C VAL A 93 1.42 14.38 -8.08
N ASN A 94 0.53 15.34 -8.31
CA ASN A 94 0.24 15.78 -9.66
C ASN A 94 1.54 16.42 -10.17
N ALA A 95 2.38 15.64 -10.83
CA ALA A 95 3.57 16.13 -11.50
C ALA A 95 3.16 16.88 -12.78
N GLN A 96 2.20 17.80 -12.68
CA GLN A 96 2.24 18.96 -13.54
C GLN A 96 3.56 19.64 -13.22
N ARG A 97 4.54 19.46 -14.12
CA ARG A 97 5.67 20.38 -14.22
C ARG A 97 5.09 21.74 -14.60
N LEU A 98 4.50 22.45 -13.65
CA LEU A 98 4.24 23.87 -13.78
C LEU A 98 5.62 24.50 -13.76
N ASN A 99 6.12 24.86 -14.95
CA ASN A 99 7.26 25.73 -15.03
C ASN A 99 6.80 27.09 -14.48
N THR A 100 7.21 27.42 -13.24
CA THR A 100 6.80 28.61 -12.50
C THR A 100 7.02 29.92 -13.28
N TYR A 101 7.85 29.91 -14.33
CA TYR A 101 8.17 31.09 -15.15
C TYR A 101 7.51 31.11 -16.55
N ASN A 102 6.56 30.23 -16.85
CA ASN A 102 5.85 30.25 -18.14
C ASN A 102 4.53 31.03 -18.07
N TYR A 103 4.60 32.33 -18.37
CA TYR A 103 3.44 33.23 -18.43
C TYR A 103 2.41 32.86 -19.54
N ALA A 104 2.76 31.99 -20.50
CA ALA A 104 1.88 31.60 -21.61
C ALA A 104 0.91 30.45 -21.28
N GLN A 105 0.86 29.96 -20.04
CA GLN A 105 -0.04 28.87 -19.62
C GLN A 105 -1.23 29.36 -18.77
N VAL A 106 -1.32 30.67 -18.52
CA VAL A 106 -2.33 31.27 -17.62
C VAL A 106 -3.76 31.04 -18.13
N ASP A 107 -3.97 31.05 -19.45
CA ASP A 107 -5.29 30.84 -20.07
C ASP A 107 -5.76 29.37 -20.11
N LYS A 108 -4.84 28.39 -20.02
CA LYS A 108 -5.21 26.96 -20.05
C LYS A 108 -5.57 26.39 -18.67
N SER A 109 -5.35 27.16 -17.60
CA SER A 109 -5.60 26.72 -16.21
C SER A 109 -7.08 26.47 -15.88
N SER A 110 -8.01 27.06 -16.65
CA SER A 110 -9.46 26.94 -16.47
C SER A 110 -10.01 25.54 -16.76
N SER A 111 -9.26 24.68 -17.44
CA SER A 111 -9.68 23.31 -17.80
C SER A 111 -9.09 22.20 -16.90
N ILE A 112 -8.29 22.57 -15.90
CA ILE A 112 -7.55 21.63 -15.03
C ILE A 112 -8.23 21.45 -13.65
N SER A 113 -9.26 22.23 -13.38
CA SER A 113 -9.89 22.38 -12.05
C SER A 113 -10.77 21.19 -11.62
N GLY A 114 -10.90 20.14 -12.42
CA GLY A 114 -11.92 19.09 -12.21
C GLY A 114 -11.46 17.69 -11.80
N LEU A 115 -10.19 17.31 -11.96
CA LEU A 115 -9.84 15.86 -12.03
C LEU A 115 -8.72 15.37 -11.08
N SER A 116 -8.01 16.24 -10.36
CA SER A 116 -6.85 15.83 -9.53
C SER A 116 -7.17 15.57 -8.06
N ALA A 117 -8.20 16.19 -7.48
CA ALA A 117 -8.46 16.09 -6.03
C ALA A 117 -8.94 14.70 -5.59
N GLN A 118 -9.55 13.93 -6.50
CA GLN A 118 -10.14 12.62 -6.20
C GLN A 118 -9.28 11.43 -6.63
N GLN A 119 -7.99 11.59 -6.90
CA GLN A 119 -7.11 10.50 -7.35
C GLN A 119 -6.08 10.09 -6.28
N ALA A 120 -5.74 8.80 -6.23
CA ALA A 120 -4.75 8.23 -5.32
C ALA A 120 -3.97 7.09 -5.98
N TRP A 121 -2.80 6.76 -5.44
CA TRP A 121 -1.98 5.66 -5.94
C TRP A 121 -2.55 4.29 -5.54
N ALA A 122 -2.66 3.40 -6.52
CA ALA A 122 -3.00 2.00 -6.30
C ALA A 122 -1.97 1.07 -6.97
N VAL A 123 -1.79 -0.13 -6.42
CA VAL A 123 -0.90 -1.17 -6.96
C VAL A 123 -1.69 -2.46 -7.11
N ASN A 124 -1.63 -3.07 -8.29
CA ASN A 124 -2.19 -4.39 -8.51
C ASN A 124 -1.16 -5.44 -8.10
N THR A 125 -1.53 -6.30 -7.14
CA THR A 125 -0.62 -7.30 -6.56
C THR A 125 -0.56 -8.60 -7.36
N GLU A 126 -1.37 -8.73 -8.42
CA GLU A 126 -1.31 -9.80 -9.40
C GLU A 126 -0.44 -9.42 -10.60
N THR A 127 -0.72 -8.26 -11.22
CA THR A 127 -0.07 -7.80 -12.45
C THR A 127 1.18 -6.95 -12.21
N LEU A 128 1.49 -6.63 -10.95
CA LEU A 128 2.61 -5.77 -10.54
C LEU A 128 2.50 -4.31 -11.02
N GLN A 129 1.35 -3.92 -11.56
CA GLN A 129 1.10 -2.57 -12.07
C GLN A 129 0.90 -1.58 -10.92
N ALA A 130 1.26 -0.32 -11.17
CA ALA A 130 0.98 0.77 -10.23
C ALA A 130 0.48 1.99 -11.01
N VAL A 131 -0.62 2.56 -10.55
CA VAL A 131 -1.30 3.68 -11.22
C VAL A 131 -1.48 4.86 -10.24
N PRO A 132 -1.15 6.10 -10.64
CA PRO A 132 -1.26 7.29 -9.78
C PRO A 132 -2.67 7.90 -9.69
N ASP A 133 -3.53 7.55 -10.63
CA ASP A 133 -4.76 8.23 -11.00
C ASP A 133 -6.02 7.44 -10.64
N MET A 134 -5.90 6.49 -9.70
CA MET A 134 -7.03 5.67 -9.26
C MET A 134 -8.04 6.52 -8.48
N GLY A 135 -9.29 6.52 -8.93
CA GLY A 135 -10.38 7.29 -8.32
C GLY A 135 -10.63 6.87 -6.86
N LYS A 136 -10.53 7.81 -5.92
CA LYS A 136 -10.67 7.62 -4.47
C LYS A 136 -12.02 7.04 -4.04
N GLY A 137 -13.04 7.13 -4.90
CA GLY A 137 -14.36 6.53 -4.68
C GLY A 137 -14.42 5.03 -4.99
N ASN A 138 -13.41 4.49 -5.68
CA ASN A 138 -13.36 3.07 -6.00
C ASN A 138 -13.11 2.24 -4.73
N GLY A 139 -13.81 1.12 -4.60
CA GLY A 139 -13.54 0.14 -3.56
C GLY A 139 -12.36 -0.75 -3.96
N LEU A 140 -11.22 -0.61 -3.27
CA LEU A 140 -10.05 -1.44 -3.49
C LEU A 140 -9.65 -2.17 -2.21
N LEU A 141 -8.83 -3.21 -2.36
CA LEU A 141 -8.29 -3.95 -1.24
C LEU A 141 -7.35 -3.06 -0.41
N LEU A 142 -7.24 -3.39 0.88
CA LEU A 142 -6.38 -2.69 1.80
C LEU A 142 -5.41 -3.66 2.45
N ARG A 143 -4.14 -3.25 2.53
CA ARG A 143 -3.12 -3.94 3.30
C ARG A 143 -2.31 -2.91 4.04
N LEU A 144 -2.39 -2.93 5.36
CA LEU A 144 -1.65 -1.98 6.19
C LEU A 144 -0.22 -2.47 6.41
N VAL A 145 0.63 -1.51 6.75
CA VAL A 145 2.01 -1.77 7.12
C VAL A 145 2.33 -1.01 8.41
N ARG A 146 3.23 -1.57 9.21
CA ARG A 146 3.81 -0.88 10.35
C ARG A 146 5.32 -1.10 10.41
N PRO A 147 6.06 -0.28 11.16
CA PRO A 147 7.44 -0.60 11.54
C PRO A 147 7.48 -1.95 12.27
N ALA A 148 8.45 -2.79 11.92
CA ALA A 148 8.74 -4.00 12.69
C ALA A 148 9.39 -3.61 14.02
N THR A 149 9.05 -4.32 15.09
CA THR A 149 9.72 -4.14 16.38
C THR A 149 11.10 -4.79 16.37
N GLU A 150 11.95 -4.39 17.31
CA GLU A 150 13.31 -4.94 17.42
C GLU A 150 13.28 -6.45 17.72
N ALA A 151 12.33 -6.91 18.54
CA ALA A 151 12.11 -8.33 18.79
C ALA A 151 11.73 -9.12 17.52
N GLU A 152 10.98 -8.51 16.59
CA GLU A 152 10.56 -9.12 15.33
C GLU A 152 11.68 -9.18 14.28
N LEU A 153 12.65 -8.28 14.37
CA LEU A 153 13.80 -8.23 13.46
C LEU A 153 14.90 -9.23 13.83
N GLY A 154 14.77 -9.90 14.99
CA GLY A 154 15.78 -10.80 15.53
C GLY A 154 17.07 -10.08 15.94
N PRO A 155 18.02 -10.79 16.59
CA PRO A 155 19.34 -10.23 16.83
C PRO A 155 20.00 -9.96 15.48
N GLN A 156 20.04 -8.69 15.08
CA GLN A 156 20.92 -8.24 14.02
C GLN A 156 22.33 -8.50 14.55
N THR A 157 23.02 -9.52 14.03
CA THR A 157 24.46 -9.68 14.22
C THR A 157 25.12 -8.43 13.66
N SER A 158 25.30 -7.44 14.53
CA SER A 158 26.16 -6.29 14.30
C SER A 158 27.59 -6.80 14.28
N SER A 159 28.00 -7.41 13.18
CA SER A 159 29.40 -7.44 12.80
C SER A 159 29.78 -6.00 12.41
N ALA A 160 30.23 -5.24 13.40
CA ALA A 160 31.02 -4.05 13.15
C ALA A 160 32.42 -4.49 12.69
N PRO A 161 33.02 -3.83 11.68
CA PRO A 161 34.42 -4.03 11.32
C PRO A 161 35.37 -3.48 12.38
#